data_AF-A2DM02-F1
#
_entry.id   AF-A2DM02-F1
#
_cell.length_a   1.000
_cell.length_b   1.000
_cell.length_c   1.000
_cell.angle_alpha   90.00
_cell.angle_beta   90.00
_cell.angle_gamma   90.00
#
_symmetry.space_group_name_H-M   'P 1'
#
loop_
_entity.id
_entity.type
_entity.pdbx_description
1 polymer ?
#
loop_
_entity_poly.entity_id
_entity_poly.type
_entity_poly.pdbx_seq_one_letter_code
_entity_poly.pdbx_strand_id
1 'polypeptide(L)'
;MSVITSILAPTTSDEKYIETLVKELTANNADETCGRISEVFKNNKDVPRQLFVPVIQKICAFVEQNNIEQATHVLLTFNRFEHVFFKTLDLAPLFKIISTNNNLYSTPLLPPFCGLCFKCINNNEDLFRLTSTPNIIADFVPYASNPFVISFIVKVAQIDTSLRVPLVFNGLIEQILPTVATNETHLELLSLLISNVQTRKYFIDMGHIPRLLDTLFQTNFSNLATNAFIALLYPKDLTNLFNAQDSVFNDGAFERFIEVAKNITADDESVKNVLKCINSCLFCHPLKNFDSNLLLDVAARRPSTRHYVLDVLETISMSNGRFLFQDGAVMEIEELFNDKMFFLFISYICYECHKSSKFDILGFVPQNRQEKILKSVICIQRRLFYEQAIVESQDASDELLRSLSCVLLLVCRKSDERRGILIQYSVSLFGKYQGEVRLPRSFLCWGAQEFCPSRIGYWMKRITPRIEMKNSEIFDLSPQKSAEEMRTLNYAANEAISENKRLKIHVKALLDDKEESEKAFVNLEKEIVAAKVVQLKKFTE
;
A
#
# COMPACT_ATOMS: atom_id res chain seq x y z
N MET A 1 54.43 2.17 32.85
CA MET A 1 54.82 0.76 32.64
C MET A 1 54.54 0.04 33.95
N SER A 2 53.73 -1.01 34.07
CA SER A 2 53.10 -1.92 33.09
C SER A 2 51.77 -2.41 33.65
N VAL A 3 50.84 -2.64 32.73
CA VAL A 3 49.53 -3.28 32.89
C VAL A 3 49.64 -4.64 33.57
N ILE A 4 48.79 -4.89 34.57
CA ILE A 4 48.21 -6.21 34.81
C ILE A 4 46.69 -6.01 34.77
N THR A 5 46.12 -6.38 33.64
CA THR A 5 44.73 -6.73 33.43
C THR A 5 44.28 -7.75 34.46
N SER A 6 43.31 -7.41 35.33
CA SER A 6 42.33 -8.40 35.78
C SER A 6 40.97 -8.00 35.24
N ILE A 7 40.62 -8.64 34.13
CA ILE A 7 39.24 -8.94 33.76
C ILE A 7 38.64 -9.63 34.98
N LEU A 8 37.85 -8.90 35.77
CA LEU A 8 37.08 -9.49 36.86
C LEU A 8 35.93 -10.25 36.20
N ALA A 9 36.08 -11.57 36.15
CA ALA A 9 34.95 -12.48 36.06
C ALA A 9 33.90 -12.09 37.12
N PRO A 10 32.59 -12.31 36.89
CA PRO A 10 31.58 -12.07 37.91
C PRO A 10 32.00 -12.82 39.18
N THR A 11 32.33 -12.08 40.24
CA THR A 11 32.69 -12.69 41.51
C THR A 11 31.41 -13.32 42.05
N THR A 12 31.48 -14.58 42.44
CA THR A 12 30.38 -15.33 43.10
C THR A 12 29.80 -14.62 44.34
N SER A 13 30.45 -13.54 44.83
CA SER A 13 29.93 -12.60 45.83
C SER A 13 28.75 -11.76 45.33
N ASP A 14 28.80 -11.26 44.10
CA ASP A 14 27.86 -10.26 43.59
C ASP A 14 26.54 -10.94 43.21
N GLU A 15 26.62 -12.13 42.60
CA GLU A 15 25.46 -12.98 42.32
C GLU A 15 24.72 -13.35 43.61
N LYS A 16 25.45 -13.83 44.63
CA LYS A 16 24.86 -14.15 45.95
C LYS A 16 24.31 -12.92 46.66
N TYR A 17 24.97 -11.78 46.50
CA TYR A 17 24.51 -10.52 47.09
C TYR A 17 23.19 -10.09 46.44
N ILE A 18 23.10 -10.14 45.11
CA ILE A 18 21.86 -9.84 44.37
C ILE A 18 20.76 -10.83 44.72
N GLU A 19 21.06 -12.13 44.79
CA GLU A 19 20.10 -13.16 45.20
C GLU A 19 19.53 -12.85 46.59
N THR A 20 20.37 -12.40 47.52
CA THR A 20 19.98 -11.99 48.87
C THR A 20 19.07 -10.75 48.83
N LEU A 21 19.48 -9.72 48.11
CA LEU A 21 18.70 -8.49 47.93
C LEU A 21 17.31 -8.75 47.33
N VAL A 22 17.22 -9.59 46.30
CA VAL A 22 15.96 -9.96 45.65
C VAL A 22 15.06 -10.76 46.61
N LYS A 23 15.64 -11.69 47.38
CA LYS A 23 14.89 -12.49 48.36
C LYS A 23 14.30 -11.61 49.47
N GLU A 24 15.09 -10.66 49.96
CA GLU A 24 14.73 -9.72 51.04
C GLU A 24 13.89 -8.53 50.56
N LEU A 25 13.61 -8.41 49.26
CA LEU A 25 12.73 -7.36 48.73
C LEU A 25 11.32 -7.47 49.32
N THR A 26 10.88 -6.39 49.96
CA THR A 26 9.57 -6.14 50.57
C THR A 26 9.09 -4.74 50.22
N ALA A 27 7.82 -4.42 50.49
CA ALA A 27 7.31 -3.06 50.24
C ALA A 27 8.06 -2.00 51.08
N ASN A 28 8.44 -2.33 52.32
CA ASN A 28 9.07 -1.39 53.25
C ASN A 28 10.53 -1.06 52.91
N ASN A 29 11.23 -1.89 52.14
CA ASN A 29 12.64 -1.69 51.77
C ASN A 29 12.85 -1.59 50.25
N ALA A 30 11.78 -1.43 49.46
CA ALA A 30 11.84 -1.43 48.00
C ALA A 30 12.82 -0.38 47.45
N ASP A 31 12.81 0.82 48.03
CA ASP A 31 13.67 1.93 47.58
C ASP A 31 15.15 1.63 47.81
N GLU A 32 15.49 1.22 49.04
CA GLU A 32 16.87 0.89 49.43
C GLU A 32 17.41 -0.30 48.64
N THR A 33 16.62 -1.37 48.51
CA THR A 33 17.03 -2.57 47.77
C THR A 33 17.22 -2.26 46.29
N CYS A 34 16.35 -1.46 45.68
CA CYS A 34 16.51 -1.04 44.27
C CYS A 34 17.74 -0.15 44.06
N GLY A 35 18.05 0.72 45.03
CA GLY A 35 19.29 1.52 45.02
C GLY A 35 20.53 0.64 45.01
N ARG A 36 20.58 -0.35 45.90
CA ARG A 36 21.70 -1.32 45.98
C ARG A 36 21.82 -2.18 44.73
N ILE A 37 20.71 -2.69 44.18
CA ILE A 37 20.72 -3.42 42.89
C ILE A 37 21.30 -2.55 41.77
N SER A 38 20.94 -1.26 41.74
CA SER A 38 21.45 -0.31 40.76
C SER A 38 22.95 -0.05 40.89
N GLU A 39 23.48 0.03 42.10
CA GLU A 39 24.91 0.19 42.34
C GLU A 39 25.72 -1.02 41.89
N VAL A 40 25.25 -2.23 42.20
CA VAL A 40 25.93 -3.46 41.75
C VAL A 40 25.97 -3.51 40.22
N PHE A 41 24.88 -3.15 39.53
CA PHE A 41 24.86 -3.15 38.06
C PHE A 41 25.72 -2.07 37.39
N LYS A 42 25.93 -0.93 38.06
CA LYS A 42 26.89 0.06 37.54
C LYS A 42 28.31 -0.51 37.49
N ASN A 43 28.63 -1.39 38.42
CA ASN A 43 29.98 -1.94 38.60
C ASN A 43 30.17 -3.30 37.90
N ASN A 44 29.10 -4.05 37.66
CA ASN A 44 29.16 -5.39 37.05
C ASN A 44 27.94 -5.64 36.13
N LYS A 45 28.21 -5.79 34.82
CA LYS A 45 27.16 -5.97 33.80
C LYS A 45 26.82 -7.45 33.53
N ASP A 46 27.60 -8.40 34.05
CA ASP A 46 27.52 -9.82 33.68
C ASP A 46 26.62 -10.65 34.62
N VAL A 47 25.70 -10.02 35.34
CA VAL A 47 24.82 -10.71 36.29
C VAL A 47 23.75 -11.54 35.56
N PRO A 48 23.58 -12.84 35.88
CA PRO A 48 22.59 -13.69 35.23
C PRO A 48 21.15 -13.21 35.42
N ARG A 49 20.38 -13.18 34.33
CA ARG A 49 18.97 -12.75 34.32
C ARG A 49 18.08 -13.51 35.32
N GLN A 50 18.39 -14.78 35.56
CA GLN A 50 17.59 -15.71 36.38
C GLN A 50 17.43 -15.20 37.81
N LEU A 51 18.39 -14.43 38.32
CA LEU A 51 18.36 -13.85 39.66
C LEU A 51 17.27 -12.78 39.80
N PHE A 52 16.81 -12.16 38.70
CA PHE A 52 15.81 -11.10 38.73
C PHE A 52 14.39 -11.59 38.48
N VAL A 53 14.20 -12.80 37.93
CA VAL A 53 12.86 -13.36 37.68
C VAL A 53 11.95 -13.32 38.92
N PRO A 54 12.43 -13.62 40.15
CA PRO A 54 11.60 -13.52 41.36
C PRO A 54 11.11 -12.11 41.66
N VAL A 55 11.77 -11.07 41.14
CA VAL A 55 11.34 -9.67 41.33
C VAL A 55 9.95 -9.45 40.75
N ILE A 56 9.61 -10.04 39.60
CA ILE A 56 8.26 -9.88 39.03
C ILE A 56 7.20 -10.46 39.96
N GLN A 57 7.47 -11.60 40.60
CA GLN A 57 6.54 -12.18 41.59
C GLN A 57 6.35 -11.27 42.81
N LYS A 58 7.42 -10.59 43.27
CA LYS A 58 7.33 -9.58 44.33
C LYS A 58 6.49 -8.37 43.92
N ILE A 59 6.66 -7.90 42.68
CA ILE A 59 5.86 -6.80 42.12
C ILE A 59 4.39 -7.20 42.08
N CYS A 60 4.05 -8.40 41.58
CA CYS A 60 2.68 -8.90 41.59
C CYS A 60 2.09 -8.88 43.02
N ALA A 61 2.83 -9.38 44.01
CA ALA A 61 2.40 -9.37 45.40
C ALA A 61 2.19 -7.96 45.95
N PHE A 62 3.05 -6.99 45.58
CA PHE A 62 2.88 -5.59 45.99
C PHE A 62 1.62 -4.99 45.39
N VAL A 63 1.33 -5.26 44.11
CA VAL A 63 0.11 -4.77 43.44
C VAL A 63 -1.13 -5.37 44.09
N GLU A 64 -1.15 -6.67 44.37
CA GLU A 64 -2.26 -7.36 45.05
C GLU A 64 -2.49 -6.83 46.48
N GLN A 65 -1.41 -6.40 47.16
CA GLN A 65 -1.45 -5.77 48.48
C GLN A 65 -1.73 -4.25 48.42
N ASN A 66 -2.03 -3.71 47.23
CA ASN A 66 -2.28 -2.29 46.98
C ASN A 66 -1.09 -1.35 47.27
N ASN A 67 0.14 -1.87 47.27
CA ASN A 67 1.40 -1.13 47.40
C ASN A 67 1.90 -0.66 46.01
N ILE A 68 1.08 0.15 45.33
CA ILE A 68 1.30 0.55 43.93
C ILE A 68 2.57 1.37 43.73
N GLU A 69 2.91 2.25 44.68
CA GLU A 69 4.09 3.11 44.60
C GLU A 69 5.39 2.28 44.62
N GLN A 70 5.47 1.31 45.52
CA GLN A 70 6.64 0.41 45.66
C GLN A 70 6.79 -0.46 44.41
N ALA A 71 5.69 -1.03 43.91
CA ALA A 71 5.69 -1.76 42.64
C ALA A 71 6.20 -0.89 41.48
N THR A 72 5.74 0.37 41.41
CA THR A 72 6.16 1.35 40.41
C THR A 72 7.66 1.65 40.51
N HIS A 73 8.18 1.86 41.72
CA HIS A 73 9.60 2.16 41.95
C HIS A 73 10.51 1.02 41.48
N VAL A 74 10.12 -0.23 41.78
CA VAL A 74 10.85 -1.41 41.30
C VAL A 74 10.86 -1.46 39.77
N LEU A 75 9.71 -1.31 39.10
CA LEU A 75 9.64 -1.32 37.63
C LEU A 75 10.48 -0.20 37.00
N LEU A 76 10.44 1.01 37.57
CA LEU A 76 11.24 2.14 37.10
C LEU A 76 12.74 1.87 37.19
N THR A 77 13.17 1.21 38.27
CA THR A 77 14.58 0.82 38.46
C THR A 77 15.03 -0.06 37.30
N PHE A 78 14.25 -1.09 36.94
CA PHE A 78 14.61 -1.98 35.85
C PHE A 78 14.51 -1.34 34.46
N ASN A 79 13.63 -0.36 34.27
CA ASN A 79 13.56 0.40 33.01
C ASN A 79 14.77 1.28 32.76
N ARG A 80 15.48 1.73 33.79
CA ARG A 80 16.66 2.61 33.63
C ARG A 80 17.86 1.88 33.06
N PHE A 81 17.92 0.55 33.16
CA PHE A 81 19.02 -0.23 32.60
C PHE A 81 18.83 -0.44 31.09
N GLU A 82 19.92 -0.36 30.34
CA GLU A 82 19.93 -0.72 28.91
C GLU A 82 19.75 -2.23 28.70
N HIS A 83 20.21 -3.06 29.64
CA HIS A 83 20.13 -4.51 29.53
C HIS A 83 18.70 -5.03 29.79
N VAL A 84 18.29 -6.07 29.05
CA VAL A 84 16.96 -6.67 29.13
C VAL A 84 17.00 -7.86 30.10
N PHE A 85 16.51 -7.65 31.32
CA PHE A 85 16.53 -8.66 32.38
C PHE A 85 15.38 -9.67 32.30
N PHE A 86 14.27 -9.29 31.67
CA PHE A 86 13.05 -10.09 31.65
C PHE A 86 12.77 -10.60 30.24
N LYS A 87 12.12 -11.75 30.15
CA LYS A 87 11.44 -12.22 28.94
C LYS A 87 9.94 -11.95 29.06
N THR A 88 9.25 -12.01 27.94
CA THR A 88 7.79 -11.84 27.86
C THR A 88 7.01 -12.77 28.79
N LEU A 89 7.42 -14.04 28.88
CA LEU A 89 6.81 -15.00 29.80
C LEU A 89 6.96 -14.61 31.28
N ASP A 90 8.07 -13.95 31.64
CA ASP A 90 8.32 -13.51 33.01
C ASP A 90 7.34 -12.38 33.39
N LEU A 91 6.92 -11.55 32.42
CA LEU A 91 6.00 -10.41 32.60
C LEU A 91 4.51 -10.79 32.49
N ALA A 92 4.18 -11.94 31.92
CA ALA A 92 2.80 -12.39 31.70
C ALA A 92 1.91 -12.40 32.97
N PRO A 93 2.39 -12.81 34.17
CA PRO A 93 1.59 -12.75 35.39
C PRO A 93 1.17 -11.32 35.75
N LEU A 94 2.10 -10.36 35.63
CA LEU A 94 1.83 -8.95 35.92
C LEU A 94 0.91 -8.34 34.87
N PHE A 95 1.10 -8.70 33.59
CA PHE A 95 0.16 -8.33 32.53
C PHE A 95 -1.26 -8.78 32.86
N LYS A 96 -1.43 -10.02 33.31
CA LYS A 96 -2.74 -10.56 33.69
C LYS A 96 -3.39 -9.77 34.83
N ILE A 97 -2.63 -9.38 35.86
CA ILE A 97 -3.15 -8.57 36.97
C ILE A 97 -3.58 -7.19 36.46
N ILE A 98 -2.75 -6.52 35.66
CA ILE A 98 -3.05 -5.18 35.13
C ILE A 98 -4.27 -5.23 34.21
N SER A 99 -4.28 -6.15 33.25
CA SER A 99 -5.36 -6.30 32.26
C SER A 99 -6.72 -6.72 32.84
N THR A 100 -6.77 -7.29 34.04
CA THR A 100 -8.02 -7.68 34.71
C THR A 100 -8.52 -6.65 35.71
N ASN A 101 -7.72 -5.63 36.03
CA ASN A 101 -8.06 -4.57 36.98
C ASN A 101 -7.86 -3.19 36.36
N ASN A 102 -8.90 -2.70 35.68
CA ASN A 102 -8.89 -1.42 34.96
C ASN A 102 -8.50 -0.22 35.83
N ASN A 103 -8.68 -0.30 37.16
CA ASN A 103 -8.25 0.76 38.08
C ASN A 103 -6.74 0.98 38.06
N LEU A 104 -5.96 -0.03 37.65
CA LEU A 104 -4.51 0.06 37.53
C LEU A 104 -4.07 0.87 36.31
N TYR A 105 -4.93 1.05 35.31
CA TYR A 105 -4.55 1.76 34.08
C TYR A 105 -4.23 3.24 34.34
N SER A 106 -4.97 3.87 35.24
CA SER A 106 -4.75 5.27 35.64
C SER A 106 -3.64 5.44 36.69
N THR A 107 -2.98 4.36 37.10
CA THR A 107 -1.94 4.43 38.14
C THR A 107 -0.54 4.68 37.56
N PRO A 108 0.42 5.17 38.37
CA PRO A 108 1.82 5.31 37.96
C PRO A 108 2.50 4.00 37.56
N LEU A 109 1.88 2.85 37.83
CA LEU A 109 2.41 1.51 37.53
C LEU A 109 2.42 1.19 36.03
N LEU A 110 1.39 1.62 35.29
CA LEU A 110 1.19 1.24 33.90
C LEU A 110 2.36 1.69 33.00
N PRO A 111 2.83 2.95 33.04
CA PRO A 111 3.93 3.38 32.19
C PRO A 111 5.22 2.56 32.31
N PRO A 112 5.83 2.36 33.49
CA PRO A 112 7.04 1.55 33.57
C PRO A 112 6.78 0.07 33.27
N PHE A 113 5.58 -0.45 33.51
CA PHE A 113 5.24 -1.78 33.04
C PHE A 113 5.30 -1.88 31.50
N CYS A 114 4.64 -0.96 30.79
CA CYS A 114 4.70 -0.87 29.32
C CYS A 114 6.14 -0.70 28.81
N GLY A 115 6.96 0.08 29.50
CA GLY A 115 8.38 0.26 29.18
C GLY A 115 9.18 -1.05 29.20
N LEU A 116 8.93 -1.92 30.18
CA LEU A 116 9.57 -3.25 30.22
C LEU A 116 9.02 -4.16 29.12
N CYS A 117 7.70 -4.18 28.90
CA CYS A 117 7.09 -4.96 27.82
C CYS A 117 7.65 -4.58 26.44
N PHE A 118 7.84 -3.28 26.17
CA PHE A 118 8.44 -2.77 24.94
C PHE A 118 9.85 -3.34 24.70
N LYS A 119 10.68 -3.44 25.74
CA LYS A 119 12.03 -4.01 25.64
C LYS A 119 12.03 -5.52 25.38
N CYS A 120 11.01 -6.22 25.86
CA CYS A 120 10.94 -7.68 25.80
C CYS A 120 10.29 -8.20 24.51
N ILE A 121 9.39 -7.44 23.88
CA ILE A 121 8.61 -7.91 22.73
C ILE A 121 9.31 -7.54 21.41
N ASN A 122 9.69 -8.56 20.63
CA ASN A 122 10.32 -8.36 19.32
C ASN A 122 9.52 -8.93 18.14
N ASN A 123 8.62 -9.88 18.40
CA ASN A 123 7.84 -10.56 17.36
C ASN A 123 6.47 -11.02 17.87
N ASN A 124 5.66 -11.65 17.01
CA ASN A 124 4.32 -12.13 17.35
C ASN A 124 4.32 -13.25 18.40
N GLU A 125 5.35 -14.10 18.43
CA GLU A 125 5.46 -15.17 19.43
C GLU A 125 5.67 -14.59 20.83
N ASP A 126 6.52 -13.56 20.95
CA ASP A 126 6.73 -12.83 22.19
C ASP A 126 5.45 -12.17 22.70
N LEU A 127 4.68 -11.56 21.81
CA LEU A 127 3.38 -10.96 22.15
C LEU A 127 2.38 -12.01 22.64
N PHE A 128 2.31 -13.16 21.95
CA PHE A 128 1.44 -14.28 22.35
C PHE A 128 1.84 -14.88 23.71
N ARG A 129 3.15 -14.90 24.02
CA ARG A 129 3.66 -15.33 25.34
C ARG A 129 3.34 -14.34 26.45
N LEU A 130 3.19 -13.05 26.14
CA LEU A 130 2.75 -12.04 27.11
C LEU A 130 1.25 -12.18 27.40
N THR A 131 0.42 -12.36 26.37
CA THR A 131 -1.03 -12.50 26.50
C THR A 131 -1.63 -13.35 25.38
N SER A 132 -2.57 -14.23 25.75
CA SER A 132 -3.40 -14.97 24.79
C SER A 132 -4.53 -14.12 24.18
N THR A 133 -4.75 -12.91 24.68
CA THR A 133 -5.79 -11.97 24.22
C THR A 133 -5.18 -10.59 23.96
N PRO A 134 -4.46 -10.40 22.84
CA PRO A 134 -3.74 -9.15 22.58
C PRO A 134 -4.66 -7.92 22.42
N ASN A 135 -5.94 -8.11 22.11
CA ASN A 135 -6.93 -7.02 21.98
C ASN A 135 -7.06 -6.15 23.23
N ILE A 136 -6.76 -6.68 24.43
CA ILE A 136 -6.83 -5.90 25.68
C ILE A 136 -5.83 -4.73 25.67
N ILE A 137 -4.76 -4.80 24.88
CA ILE A 137 -3.78 -3.72 24.74
C ILE A 137 -4.44 -2.44 24.19
N ALA A 138 -5.58 -2.56 23.49
CA ALA A 138 -6.32 -1.39 23.00
C ALA A 138 -6.86 -0.51 24.13
N ASP A 139 -7.11 -1.07 25.32
CA ASP A 139 -7.56 -0.32 26.49
C ASP A 139 -6.46 0.59 27.07
N PHE A 140 -5.21 0.43 26.63
CA PHE A 140 -4.08 1.25 27.08
C PHE A 140 -3.93 2.55 26.28
N VAL A 141 -4.58 2.66 25.10
CA VAL A 141 -4.49 3.83 24.21
C VAL A 141 -4.88 5.15 24.87
N PRO A 142 -5.92 5.24 25.73
CA PRO A 142 -6.25 6.48 26.44
C PRO A 142 -5.10 7.03 27.32
N TYR A 143 -4.12 6.20 27.65
CA TYR A 143 -2.97 6.55 28.50
C TYR A 143 -1.69 6.80 27.70
N ALA A 144 -1.79 6.85 26.36
CA ALA A 144 -0.66 7.01 25.44
C ALA A 144 -0.06 8.43 25.43
N SER A 145 -0.56 9.35 26.24
CA SER A 145 0.16 10.61 26.54
C SER A 145 1.51 10.35 27.21
N ASN A 146 1.70 9.17 27.84
CA ASN A 146 2.98 8.76 28.38
C ASN A 146 3.90 8.10 27.32
N PRO A 147 5.18 8.51 27.20
CA PRO A 147 6.13 7.97 26.23
C PRO A 147 6.33 6.45 26.27
N PHE A 148 6.31 5.83 27.45
CA PHE A 148 6.47 4.38 27.57
C PHE A 148 5.24 3.62 27.08
N VAL A 149 4.05 4.16 27.34
CA VAL A 149 2.78 3.56 26.92
C VAL A 149 2.65 3.65 25.40
N ILE A 150 2.86 4.83 24.80
CA ILE A 150 2.78 4.97 23.35
C ILE A 150 3.84 4.12 22.63
N SER A 151 5.09 4.10 23.11
CA SER A 151 6.15 3.28 22.49
C SER A 151 5.79 1.80 22.49
N PHE A 152 5.22 1.30 23.59
CA PHE A 152 4.71 -0.07 23.66
C PHE A 152 3.59 -0.34 22.67
N ILE A 153 2.58 0.54 22.61
CA ILE A 153 1.44 0.41 21.69
C ILE A 153 1.90 0.43 20.23
N VAL A 154 2.79 1.35 19.86
CA VAL A 154 3.37 1.45 18.52
C VAL A 154 4.09 0.16 18.14
N LYS A 155 4.92 -0.38 19.04
CA LYS A 155 5.65 -1.64 18.82
C LYS A 155 4.69 -2.80 18.59
N VAL A 156 3.62 -2.89 19.38
CA VAL A 156 2.59 -3.92 19.25
C VAL A 156 1.84 -3.79 17.91
N ALA A 157 1.46 -2.58 17.51
CA ALA A 157 0.77 -2.32 16.24
C ALA A 157 1.63 -2.65 14.99
N GLN A 158 2.95 -2.51 15.10
CA GLN A 158 3.90 -2.91 14.07
C GLN A 158 4.00 -4.44 13.96
N ILE A 159 3.96 -5.15 15.08
CA ILE A 159 4.12 -6.61 15.17
C ILE A 159 2.86 -7.36 14.74
N ASP A 160 1.69 -6.97 15.27
CA ASP A 160 0.42 -7.64 15.02
C ASP A 160 -0.55 -6.74 14.24
N THR A 161 -0.77 -7.11 12.98
CA THR A 161 -1.67 -6.38 12.08
C THR A 161 -3.13 -6.44 12.51
N SER A 162 -3.53 -7.47 13.26
CA SER A 162 -4.92 -7.66 13.72
C SER A 162 -5.32 -6.62 14.77
N LEU A 163 -4.36 -6.07 15.51
CA LEU A 163 -4.59 -5.08 16.55
C LEU A 163 -4.76 -3.65 16.03
N ARG A 164 -4.37 -3.38 14.79
CA ARG A 164 -4.40 -2.02 14.22
C ARG A 164 -5.79 -1.41 14.23
N VAL A 165 -6.82 -2.19 13.88
CA VAL A 165 -8.21 -1.73 13.88
C VAL A 165 -8.70 -1.43 15.31
N PRO A 166 -8.62 -2.37 16.29
CA PRO A 166 -8.94 -2.08 17.69
C PRO A 166 -8.23 -0.85 18.26
N LEU A 167 -6.92 -0.71 17.97
CA LEU A 167 -6.13 0.42 18.45
C LEU A 167 -6.61 1.76 17.88
N VAL A 168 -6.94 1.80 16.59
CA VAL A 168 -7.48 3.01 15.95
C VAL A 168 -8.81 3.41 16.56
N PHE A 169 -9.73 2.45 16.77
CA PHE A 169 -11.02 2.75 17.40
C PHE A 169 -10.92 3.18 18.87
N ASN A 170 -9.79 2.92 19.54
CA ASN A 170 -9.49 3.45 20.87
C ASN A 170 -8.73 4.79 20.84
N GLY A 171 -8.59 5.41 19.65
CA GLY A 171 -8.06 6.75 19.50
C GLY A 171 -6.55 6.84 19.22
N LEU A 172 -5.91 5.76 18.75
CA LEU A 172 -4.45 5.75 18.56
C LEU A 172 -3.98 6.80 17.54
N ILE A 173 -4.76 7.05 16.49
CA ILE A 173 -4.43 8.06 15.47
C ILE A 173 -4.32 9.43 16.12
N GLU A 174 -5.30 9.80 16.93
CA GLU A 174 -5.37 11.07 17.64
C GLU A 174 -4.20 11.26 18.62
N GLN A 175 -3.67 10.16 19.19
CA GLN A 175 -2.50 10.19 20.06
C GLN A 175 -1.19 10.45 19.29
N ILE A 176 -1.03 9.87 18.09
CA ILE A 176 0.24 10.00 17.33
C ILE A 176 0.27 11.23 16.42
N LEU A 177 -0.89 11.64 15.87
CA LEU A 177 -1.02 12.70 14.86
C LEU A 177 -0.42 14.07 15.25
N PRO A 178 -0.37 14.49 16.53
CA PRO A 178 0.31 15.72 16.90
C PRO A 178 1.83 15.70 16.63
N THR A 179 2.44 14.51 16.57
CA THR A 179 3.91 14.33 16.57
C THR A 179 4.46 13.72 15.27
N VAL A 180 3.61 13.34 14.31
CA VAL A 180 4.05 12.66 13.07
C VAL A 180 4.97 13.50 12.19
N ALA A 181 4.97 14.83 12.33
CA ALA A 181 5.89 15.71 11.60
C ALA A 181 7.34 15.64 12.15
N THR A 182 7.52 15.24 13.41
CA THR A 182 8.83 15.24 14.11
C THR A 182 9.25 13.85 14.59
N ASN A 183 8.40 12.83 14.46
CA ASN A 183 8.66 11.47 14.89
C ASN A 183 8.41 10.48 13.74
N GLU A 184 9.50 10.00 13.15
CA GLU A 184 9.46 9.08 11.99
C GLU A 184 8.75 7.77 12.30
N THR A 185 8.91 7.23 13.51
CA THR A 185 8.25 5.98 13.93
C THR A 185 6.73 6.15 13.96
N HIS A 186 6.26 7.30 14.43
CA HIS A 186 4.83 7.62 14.44
C HIS A 186 4.28 7.82 13.03
N LEU A 187 5.05 8.44 12.14
CA LEU A 187 4.67 8.63 10.74
C LEU A 187 4.64 7.30 9.96
N GLU A 188 5.63 6.43 10.19
CA GLU A 188 5.66 5.08 9.64
C GLU A 188 4.44 4.27 10.12
N LEU A 189 4.14 4.32 11.42
CA LEU A 189 2.95 3.69 11.96
C LEU A 189 1.68 4.26 11.32
N LEU A 190 1.55 5.58 11.18
CA LEU A 190 0.40 6.20 10.55
C LEU A 190 0.19 5.63 9.14
N SER A 191 1.25 5.53 8.33
CA SER A 191 1.20 4.92 7.00
C SER A 191 0.69 3.46 7.05
N LEU A 192 1.14 2.68 8.04
CA LEU A 192 0.69 1.28 8.23
C LEU A 192 -0.78 1.19 8.68
N LEU A 193 -1.22 2.11 9.54
CA LEU A 193 -2.60 2.17 10.02
C LEU A 193 -3.53 2.51 8.86
N ILE A 194 -3.30 3.61 8.14
CA ILE A 194 -4.17 4.03 7.02
C ILE A 194 -4.06 3.14 5.78
N SER A 195 -3.11 2.21 5.72
CA SER A 195 -3.06 1.21 4.65
C SER A 195 -4.23 0.21 4.74
N ASN A 196 -4.81 -0.01 5.92
CA ASN A 196 -6.00 -0.83 6.10
C ASN A 196 -7.27 -0.05 5.72
N VAL A 197 -8.22 -0.71 5.04
CA VAL A 197 -9.44 -0.07 4.51
C VAL A 197 -10.33 0.53 5.61
N GLN A 198 -10.50 -0.15 6.74
CA GLN A 198 -11.40 0.29 7.81
C GLN A 198 -10.84 1.50 8.56
N THR A 199 -9.57 1.43 8.93
CA THR A 199 -8.86 2.52 9.62
C THR A 199 -8.66 3.74 8.73
N ARG A 200 -8.50 3.55 7.42
CA ARG A 200 -8.47 4.64 6.45
C ARG A 200 -9.81 5.33 6.34
N LYS A 201 -10.90 4.56 6.23
CA LYS A 201 -12.24 5.12 6.27
C LYS A 201 -12.45 5.96 7.53
N TYR A 202 -12.07 5.43 8.69
CA TYR A 202 -12.08 6.19 9.95
C TYR A 202 -11.27 7.48 9.86
N PHE A 203 -10.05 7.44 9.32
CA PHE A 203 -9.18 8.61 9.15
C PHE A 203 -9.84 9.70 8.30
N ILE A 204 -10.50 9.31 7.21
CA ILE A 204 -11.24 10.22 6.33
C ILE A 204 -12.48 10.78 7.04
N ASP A 205 -13.29 9.91 7.64
CA ASP A 205 -14.57 10.27 8.28
C ASP A 205 -14.35 11.20 9.50
N MET A 206 -13.21 11.08 10.19
CA MET A 206 -12.83 11.96 11.31
C MET A 206 -12.18 13.28 10.88
N GLY A 207 -12.00 13.52 9.58
CA GLY A 207 -11.47 14.79 9.08
C GLY A 207 -9.97 15.00 9.31
N HIS A 208 -9.18 13.91 9.39
CA HIS A 208 -7.74 13.99 9.68
C HIS A 208 -6.86 14.32 8.45
N ILE A 209 -7.44 14.42 7.25
CA ILE A 209 -6.73 14.68 5.98
C ILE A 209 -5.90 15.98 6.02
N PRO A 210 -6.43 17.14 6.46
CA PRO A 210 -5.65 18.39 6.49
C PRO A 210 -4.38 18.27 7.34
N ARG A 211 -4.42 17.48 8.42
CA ARG A 211 -3.26 17.29 9.29
C ARG A 211 -2.16 16.45 8.64
N LEU A 212 -2.52 15.47 7.80
CA LEU A 212 -1.56 14.75 6.99
C LEU A 212 -0.97 15.65 5.88
N LEU A 213 -1.78 16.51 5.29
CA LEU A 213 -1.31 17.51 4.32
C LEU A 213 -0.30 18.46 4.96
N ASP A 214 -0.60 19.03 6.13
CA ASP A 214 0.34 19.85 6.91
C ASP A 214 1.65 19.11 7.16
N THR A 215 1.58 17.83 7.52
CA THR A 215 2.75 16.98 7.75
C THR A 215 3.59 16.82 6.48
N LEU A 216 2.98 16.60 5.32
CA LEU A 216 3.69 16.53 4.03
C LEU A 216 4.48 17.81 3.75
N PHE A 217 3.84 18.97 3.91
CA PHE A 217 4.49 20.25 3.64
C PHE A 217 5.59 20.57 4.67
N GLN A 218 5.35 20.29 5.97
CA GLN A 218 6.34 20.52 7.03
C GLN A 218 7.58 19.64 6.88
N THR A 219 7.40 18.40 6.44
CA THR A 219 8.49 17.44 6.21
C THR A 219 9.12 17.58 4.82
N ASN A 220 8.76 18.61 4.05
CA ASN A 220 9.20 18.84 2.68
C ASN A 220 9.07 17.57 1.82
N PHE A 221 7.92 16.91 1.88
CA PHE A 221 7.63 15.70 1.08
C PHE A 221 8.63 14.55 1.31
N SER A 222 8.94 14.27 2.58
CA SER A 222 9.74 13.09 2.94
C SER A 222 9.11 11.79 2.40
N ASN A 223 9.93 10.77 2.18
CA ASN A 223 9.45 9.47 1.68
C ASN A 223 8.36 8.86 2.59
N LEU A 224 8.51 8.98 3.91
CA LEU A 224 7.54 8.45 4.87
C LEU A 224 6.20 9.20 4.80
N ALA A 225 6.24 10.54 4.74
CA ALA A 225 5.02 11.34 4.64
C ALA A 225 4.29 11.07 3.33
N THR A 226 5.05 10.97 2.24
CA THR A 226 4.55 10.65 0.90
C THR A 226 3.91 9.26 0.87
N ASN A 227 4.53 8.26 1.51
CA ASN A 227 3.96 6.91 1.61
C ASN A 227 2.64 6.90 2.38
N ALA A 228 2.54 7.65 3.48
CA ALA A 228 1.28 7.80 4.21
C ALA A 228 0.20 8.45 3.33
N PHE A 229 0.53 9.51 2.60
CA PHE A 229 -0.40 10.15 1.68
C PHE A 229 -0.87 9.23 0.54
N ILE A 230 0.05 8.47 -0.07
CA ILE A 230 -0.29 7.50 -1.11
C ILE A 230 -1.16 6.37 -0.54
N ALA A 231 -0.91 5.93 0.70
CA ALA A 231 -1.73 4.93 1.37
C ALA A 231 -3.16 5.43 1.61
N LEU A 232 -3.35 6.72 1.93
CA LEU A 232 -4.68 7.36 2.02
C LEU A 232 -5.41 7.31 0.67
N LEU A 233 -4.71 7.51 -0.45
CA LEU A 233 -5.29 7.53 -1.80
C LEU A 233 -5.05 6.21 -2.57
N TYR A 234 -5.17 5.06 -1.89
CA TYR A 234 -4.87 3.77 -2.52
C TYR A 234 -5.86 3.45 -3.67
N PRO A 235 -5.37 3.20 -4.91
CA PRO A 235 -6.22 3.02 -6.09
C PRO A 235 -7.20 1.84 -6.04
N LYS A 236 -6.98 0.84 -5.19
CA LYS A 236 -7.87 -0.34 -5.10
C LYS A 236 -9.05 -0.13 -4.16
N ASP A 237 -9.03 0.90 -3.31
CA ASP A 237 -10.14 1.23 -2.40
C ASP A 237 -11.05 2.28 -3.05
N LEU A 238 -11.69 1.91 -4.15
CA LEU A 238 -12.52 2.81 -4.94
C LEU A 238 -13.67 3.44 -4.13
N THR A 239 -14.13 2.77 -3.07
CA THR A 239 -15.23 3.22 -2.22
C THR A 239 -14.89 4.51 -1.47
N ASN A 240 -13.68 4.60 -0.91
CA ASN A 240 -13.27 5.77 -0.12
C ASN A 240 -12.36 6.73 -0.89
N LEU A 241 -11.77 6.28 -2.01
CA LEU A 241 -10.81 7.05 -2.79
C LEU A 241 -11.38 8.40 -3.25
N PHE A 242 -12.61 8.40 -3.78
CA PHE A 242 -13.22 9.63 -4.31
C PHE A 242 -13.41 10.67 -3.21
N ASN A 243 -13.95 10.29 -2.05
CA ASN A 243 -14.13 11.17 -0.90
C ASN A 243 -12.81 11.75 -0.39
N ALA A 244 -11.77 10.91 -0.34
CA ALA A 244 -10.43 11.35 0.06
C ALA A 244 -9.83 12.34 -0.95
N GLN A 245 -9.95 12.06 -2.25
CA GLN A 245 -9.50 12.97 -3.32
C GLN A 245 -10.25 14.30 -3.24
N ASP A 246 -11.58 14.28 -3.15
CA ASP A 246 -12.41 15.49 -3.01
C ASP A 246 -11.95 16.34 -1.82
N SER A 247 -11.68 15.72 -0.67
CA SER A 247 -11.17 16.44 0.50
C SER A 247 -9.80 17.10 0.23
N VAL A 248 -8.90 16.42 -0.49
CA VAL A 248 -7.59 16.98 -0.86
C VAL A 248 -7.73 18.16 -1.83
N PHE A 249 -8.63 18.06 -2.81
CA PHE A 249 -8.90 19.15 -3.75
C PHE A 249 -9.57 20.34 -3.06
N ASN A 250 -10.53 20.10 -2.16
CA ASN A 250 -11.22 21.16 -1.42
C ASN A 250 -10.30 21.92 -0.46
N ASP A 251 -9.23 21.28 0.03
CA ASP A 251 -8.18 21.92 0.84
C ASP A 251 -7.21 22.78 0.00
N GLY A 252 -7.27 22.70 -1.34
CA GLY A 252 -6.33 23.38 -2.24
C GLY A 252 -4.93 22.76 -2.26
N ALA A 253 -4.79 21.53 -1.77
CA ALA A 253 -3.50 20.85 -1.72
C ALA A 253 -2.97 20.51 -3.12
N PHE A 254 -3.85 20.23 -4.08
CA PHE A 254 -3.45 19.92 -5.45
C PHE A 254 -2.69 21.09 -6.11
N GLU A 255 -3.21 22.31 -6.01
CA GLU A 255 -2.58 23.52 -6.53
C GLU A 255 -1.21 23.74 -5.88
N ARG A 256 -1.13 23.55 -4.55
CA ARG A 256 0.13 23.65 -3.80
C ARG A 256 1.15 22.61 -4.25
N PHE A 257 0.73 21.38 -4.55
CA PHE A 257 1.63 20.35 -5.11
C PHE A 257 2.19 20.79 -6.47
N ILE A 258 1.36 21.38 -7.32
CA ILE A 258 1.81 21.91 -8.62
C ILE A 258 2.81 23.06 -8.44
N GLU A 259 2.58 23.96 -7.49
CA GLU A 259 3.53 25.03 -7.16
C GLU A 259 4.89 24.50 -6.70
N VAL A 260 4.89 23.49 -5.81
CA VAL A 260 6.13 22.87 -5.33
C VAL A 260 6.87 22.17 -6.48
N ALA A 261 6.17 21.44 -7.35
CA ALA A 261 6.78 20.77 -8.49
C ALA A 261 7.48 21.75 -9.45
N LYS A 262 6.94 22.97 -9.60
CA LYS A 262 7.53 24.05 -10.42
C LYS A 262 8.72 24.73 -9.77
N ASN A 263 8.86 24.65 -8.45
CA ASN A 263 9.88 25.40 -7.75
C ASN A 263 11.29 24.92 -8.13
N ILE A 264 12.10 25.84 -8.65
CA ILE A 264 13.47 25.56 -9.11
C ILE A 264 14.40 25.24 -7.93
N THR A 265 14.12 25.77 -6.73
CA THR A 265 14.98 25.56 -5.55
C THR A 265 14.67 24.27 -4.80
N ALA A 266 13.57 23.58 -5.12
CA ALA A 266 13.23 22.30 -4.49
C ALA A 266 14.26 21.22 -4.89
N ASP A 267 14.57 20.30 -3.98
CA ASP A 267 15.41 19.15 -4.29
C ASP A 267 14.65 18.13 -5.16
N ASP A 268 15.39 17.35 -5.95
CA ASP A 268 14.80 16.39 -6.88
C ASP A 268 13.97 15.31 -6.19
N GLU A 269 14.33 14.90 -4.97
CA GLU A 269 13.60 13.82 -4.28
C GLU A 269 12.23 14.30 -3.82
N SER A 270 12.16 15.52 -3.26
CA SER A 270 10.90 16.19 -2.94
C SER A 270 10.03 16.35 -4.18
N VAL A 271 10.58 16.78 -5.32
CA VAL A 271 9.81 16.90 -6.57
C VAL A 271 9.27 15.55 -7.05
N LYS A 272 10.07 14.47 -6.99
CA LYS A 272 9.57 13.12 -7.33
C LYS A 272 8.42 12.71 -6.42
N ASN A 273 8.52 12.98 -5.12
CA ASN A 273 7.48 12.66 -4.15
C ASN A 273 6.21 13.47 -4.36
N VAL A 274 6.34 14.76 -4.68
CA VAL A 274 5.23 15.62 -5.09
C VAL A 274 4.54 15.07 -6.35
N LEU A 275 5.30 14.62 -7.36
CA LEU A 275 4.74 14.00 -8.56
C LEU A 275 3.98 12.71 -8.25
N LYS A 276 4.45 11.90 -7.28
CA LYS A 276 3.69 10.73 -6.80
C LYS A 276 2.38 11.16 -6.13
N CYS A 277 2.39 12.20 -5.30
CA CYS A 277 1.19 12.76 -4.68
C CYS A 277 0.18 13.26 -5.73
N ILE A 278 0.64 14.04 -6.71
CA ILE A 278 -0.17 14.52 -7.84
C ILE A 278 -0.81 13.32 -8.57
N ASN A 279 -0.01 12.31 -8.88
CA ASN A 279 -0.49 11.11 -9.56
C ASN A 279 -1.62 10.41 -8.77
N SER A 280 -1.46 10.27 -7.46
CA SER A 280 -2.48 9.69 -6.57
C SER A 280 -3.75 10.54 -6.47
N CYS A 281 -3.64 11.87 -6.56
CA CYS A 281 -4.81 12.77 -6.59
C CYS A 281 -5.64 12.58 -7.86
N LEU A 282 -4.99 12.30 -9.00
CA LEU A 282 -5.62 12.33 -10.32
C LEU A 282 -6.23 11.00 -10.78
N PHE A 283 -5.95 9.89 -10.09
CA PHE A 283 -6.29 8.55 -10.58
C PHE A 283 -7.76 8.38 -10.97
N CYS A 284 -8.70 8.96 -10.21
CA CYS A 284 -10.14 8.90 -10.51
C CYS A 284 -10.86 10.25 -10.36
N HIS A 285 -10.13 11.33 -10.05
CA HIS A 285 -10.75 12.63 -9.80
C HIS A 285 -10.82 13.47 -11.08
N PRO A 286 -11.99 13.99 -11.48
CA PRO A 286 -12.14 14.83 -12.66
C PRO A 286 -11.59 16.24 -12.42
N LEU A 287 -10.66 16.67 -13.27
CA LEU A 287 -10.10 18.01 -13.23
C LEU A 287 -11.06 19.02 -13.88
N LYS A 288 -11.19 20.20 -13.27
CA LYS A 288 -11.96 21.32 -13.85
C LYS A 288 -11.10 22.14 -14.82
N ASN A 289 -9.89 22.52 -14.40
CA ASN A 289 -8.90 23.25 -15.19
C ASN A 289 -7.51 22.71 -14.85
N PHE A 290 -6.67 22.46 -15.85
CA PHE A 290 -5.29 22.06 -15.67
C PHE A 290 -4.47 22.32 -16.94
N ASP A 291 -3.28 22.89 -16.80
CA ASP A 291 -2.33 23.07 -17.90
C ASP A 291 -1.25 21.99 -17.83
N SER A 292 -1.33 21.00 -18.70
CA SER A 292 -0.38 19.89 -18.72
C SER A 292 1.01 20.28 -19.26
N ASN A 293 1.16 21.44 -19.92
CA ASN A 293 2.47 21.91 -20.39
C ASN A 293 3.42 22.19 -19.23
N LEU A 294 2.88 22.55 -18.07
CA LEU A 294 3.64 22.74 -16.83
C LEU A 294 4.44 21.48 -16.45
N LEU A 295 3.92 20.29 -16.76
CA LEU A 295 4.61 19.03 -16.48
C LEU A 295 5.77 18.78 -17.46
N LEU A 296 5.67 19.28 -18.70
CA LEU A 296 6.77 19.26 -19.67
C LEU A 296 7.91 20.16 -19.20
N ASP A 297 7.61 21.36 -18.69
CA ASP A 297 8.61 22.25 -18.13
C ASP A 297 9.38 21.60 -16.98
N VAL A 298 8.68 20.88 -16.09
CA VAL A 298 9.31 20.12 -15.00
C VAL A 298 10.22 19.02 -15.55
N ALA A 299 9.74 18.23 -16.52
CA ALA A 299 10.51 17.15 -17.14
C ALA A 299 11.75 17.63 -17.90
N ALA A 300 11.65 18.81 -18.55
CA ALA A 300 12.74 19.40 -19.31
C ALA A 300 13.85 19.88 -18.36
N ARG A 301 13.47 20.59 -17.29
CA ARG A 301 14.41 21.13 -16.29
C ARG A 301 15.02 20.06 -15.38
N ARG A 302 14.30 18.95 -15.13
CA ARG A 302 14.71 17.92 -14.17
C ARG A 302 14.65 16.50 -14.77
N PRO A 303 15.71 16.06 -15.49
CA PRO A 303 15.73 14.75 -16.13
C PRO A 303 15.48 13.56 -15.20
N SER A 304 15.93 13.64 -13.95
CA SER A 304 15.74 12.62 -12.90
C SER A 304 14.27 12.38 -12.53
N THR A 305 13.37 13.30 -12.87
CA THR A 305 11.94 13.26 -12.53
C THR A 305 11.05 12.78 -13.68
N ARG A 306 11.61 12.66 -14.90
CA ARG A 306 10.87 12.36 -16.15
C ARG A 306 9.97 11.13 -16.03
N HIS A 307 10.44 10.07 -15.39
CA HIS A 307 9.66 8.84 -15.16
C HIS A 307 8.36 9.10 -14.39
N TYR A 308 8.43 9.93 -13.35
CA TYR A 308 7.28 10.30 -12.52
C TYR A 308 6.36 11.26 -13.25
N VAL A 309 6.91 12.15 -14.08
CA VAL A 309 6.10 12.99 -14.99
C VAL A 309 5.31 12.12 -15.97
N LEU A 310 5.94 11.09 -16.55
CA LEU A 310 5.23 10.14 -17.43
C LEU A 310 4.11 9.41 -16.69
N ASP A 311 4.29 9.05 -15.41
CA ASP A 311 3.22 8.45 -14.60
C ASP A 311 2.03 9.39 -14.44
N VAL A 312 2.29 10.67 -14.13
CA VAL A 312 1.24 11.68 -14.00
C VAL A 312 0.51 11.91 -15.33
N LEU A 313 1.24 12.03 -16.45
CA LEU A 313 0.66 12.25 -17.77
C LEU A 313 -0.15 11.06 -18.26
N GLU A 314 0.29 9.83 -17.97
CA GLU A 314 -0.47 8.62 -18.24
C GLU A 314 -1.78 8.61 -17.45
N THR A 315 -1.75 8.95 -16.16
CA THR A 315 -2.98 9.07 -15.35
C THR A 315 -3.91 10.16 -15.89
N ILE A 316 -3.36 11.31 -16.31
CA ILE A 316 -4.15 12.36 -16.98
C ILE A 316 -4.79 11.82 -18.24
N SER A 317 -4.08 11.04 -19.07
CA SER A 317 -4.68 10.51 -20.31
C SER A 317 -5.86 9.57 -20.08
N MET A 318 -5.85 8.84 -18.98
CA MET A 318 -6.89 7.88 -18.65
C MET A 318 -8.14 8.55 -18.09
N SER A 319 -7.98 9.51 -17.18
CA SER A 319 -9.10 10.09 -16.42
C SER A 319 -9.47 11.52 -16.85
N ASN A 320 -8.55 12.21 -17.52
CA ASN A 320 -8.58 13.66 -17.73
C ASN A 320 -8.01 14.07 -19.12
N GLY A 321 -8.12 13.21 -20.13
CA GLY A 321 -7.40 13.32 -21.40
C GLY A 321 -7.61 14.63 -22.18
N ARG A 322 -8.71 15.36 -21.93
CA ARG A 322 -8.98 16.69 -22.51
C ARG A 322 -7.95 17.76 -22.15
N PHE A 323 -7.23 17.58 -21.03
CA PHE A 323 -6.19 18.53 -20.60
C PHE A 323 -4.81 18.17 -21.15
N LEU A 324 -4.67 17.05 -21.85
CA LEU A 324 -3.40 16.63 -22.42
C LEU A 324 -3.08 17.45 -23.67
N PHE A 325 -1.85 17.93 -23.78
CA PHE A 325 -1.33 18.58 -24.99
C PHE A 325 -1.26 17.61 -26.19
N GLN A 326 -0.95 18.14 -27.38
CA GLN A 326 -0.61 17.34 -28.56
C GLN A 326 0.90 17.07 -28.61
N ASP A 327 1.30 15.95 -29.21
CA ASP A 327 2.70 15.52 -29.29
C ASP A 327 3.65 16.55 -29.96
N GLY A 328 3.13 17.41 -30.84
CA GLY A 328 3.88 18.53 -31.41
C GLY A 328 4.49 19.48 -30.39
N ALA A 329 3.84 19.69 -29.23
CA ALA A 329 4.36 20.56 -28.17
C ALA A 329 5.68 20.04 -27.58
N VAL A 330 5.90 18.72 -27.57
CA VAL A 330 7.15 18.13 -27.08
C VAL A 330 8.27 18.24 -28.11
N MET A 331 7.93 18.27 -29.40
CA MET A 331 8.92 18.47 -30.46
C MET A 331 9.55 19.87 -30.41
N GLU A 332 8.88 20.83 -29.75
CA GLU A 332 9.36 22.21 -29.56
C GLU A 332 10.35 22.34 -28.39
N ILE A 333 10.53 21.29 -27.57
CA ILE A 333 11.41 21.28 -26.40
C ILE A 333 12.58 20.32 -26.66
N GLU A 334 13.73 20.87 -27.03
CA GLU A 334 14.91 20.10 -27.49
C GLU A 334 15.38 19.05 -26.46
N GLU A 335 15.38 19.39 -25.17
CA GLU A 335 15.83 18.50 -24.09
C GLU A 335 14.94 17.25 -23.92
N LEU A 336 13.66 17.38 -24.28
CA LEU A 336 12.68 16.29 -24.22
C LEU A 336 12.64 15.51 -25.53
N PHE A 337 12.76 16.20 -26.67
CA PHE A 337 12.80 15.57 -27.98
C PHE A 337 14.03 14.67 -28.15
N ASN A 338 15.18 15.08 -27.61
CA ASN A 338 16.41 14.28 -27.63
C ASN A 338 16.33 13.03 -26.73
N ASP A 339 15.41 13.00 -25.75
CA ASP A 339 15.08 11.80 -24.98
C ASP A 339 14.03 10.97 -25.72
N LYS A 340 14.51 10.14 -26.65
CA LYS A 340 13.67 9.31 -27.52
C LYS A 340 12.69 8.43 -26.76
N MET A 341 13.09 7.90 -25.61
CA MET A 341 12.22 7.05 -24.79
C MET A 341 11.07 7.86 -24.19
N PHE A 342 11.37 9.02 -23.62
CA PHE A 342 10.36 9.93 -23.11
C PHE A 342 9.40 10.36 -24.24
N PHE A 343 9.95 10.81 -25.36
CA PHE A 343 9.15 11.29 -26.50
C PHE A 343 8.25 10.20 -27.09
N LEU A 344 8.74 8.96 -27.29
CA LEU A 344 7.90 7.85 -27.77
C LEU A 344 6.74 7.56 -26.82
N PHE A 345 6.99 7.56 -25.51
CA PHE A 345 5.95 7.32 -24.51
C PHE A 345 4.89 8.43 -24.56
N ILE A 346 5.30 9.69 -24.64
CA ILE A 346 4.40 10.84 -24.82
C ILE A 346 3.60 10.72 -26.12
N SER A 347 4.24 10.36 -27.23
CA SER A 347 3.57 10.20 -28.53
C SER A 347 2.50 9.09 -28.49
N TYR A 348 2.74 8.03 -27.70
CA TYR A 348 1.73 7.03 -27.40
C TYR A 348 0.54 7.63 -26.63
N ILE A 349 0.80 8.28 -25.48
CA ILE A 349 -0.25 8.87 -24.63
C ILE A 349 -1.08 9.90 -25.42
N CYS A 350 -0.42 10.81 -26.15
CA CYS A 350 -1.10 11.85 -26.92
C CYS A 350 -1.99 11.25 -28.02
N TYR A 351 -1.51 10.22 -28.72
CA TYR A 351 -2.33 9.52 -29.70
C TYR A 351 -3.53 8.84 -29.03
N GLU A 352 -3.36 8.30 -27.82
CA GLU A 352 -4.47 7.69 -27.11
C GLU A 352 -5.61 8.64 -26.80
N CYS A 353 -5.29 9.87 -26.39
CA CYS A 353 -6.29 10.90 -26.11
C CYS A 353 -6.89 11.51 -27.39
N HIS A 354 -6.05 11.93 -28.33
CA HIS A 354 -6.47 12.78 -29.44
C HIS A 354 -6.78 12.00 -30.72
N LYS A 355 -6.35 10.74 -30.80
CA LYS A 355 -6.37 9.90 -32.01
C LYS A 355 -5.69 10.56 -33.22
N SER A 356 -4.78 11.49 -32.95
CA SER A 356 -3.97 12.23 -33.92
C SER A 356 -2.54 12.37 -33.42
N SER A 357 -1.57 12.36 -34.33
CA SER A 357 -0.15 12.57 -34.02
C SER A 357 0.54 13.23 -35.20
N LYS A 358 1.45 14.16 -34.93
CA LYS A 358 2.32 14.76 -35.96
C LYS A 358 3.58 13.94 -36.21
N PHE A 359 3.88 12.99 -35.32
CA PHE A 359 5.10 12.19 -35.39
C PHE A 359 4.99 11.03 -36.37
N ASP A 360 5.91 10.98 -37.34
CA ASP A 360 6.09 9.84 -38.23
C ASP A 360 6.83 8.70 -37.53
N ILE A 361 6.05 7.80 -36.92
CA ILE A 361 6.57 6.61 -36.24
C ILE A 361 7.18 5.58 -37.19
N LEU A 362 6.77 5.56 -38.47
CA LEU A 362 7.30 4.56 -39.41
C LEU A 362 8.75 4.91 -39.80
N GLY A 363 9.03 6.19 -40.01
CA GLY A 363 10.38 6.71 -40.26
C GLY A 363 11.33 6.67 -39.05
N PHE A 364 10.82 6.47 -37.83
CA PHE A 364 11.65 6.39 -36.62
C PHE A 364 12.48 5.09 -36.56
N VAL A 365 13.80 5.21 -36.45
CA VAL A 365 14.71 4.06 -36.32
C VAL A 365 15.12 3.89 -34.84
N PRO A 366 14.65 2.83 -34.15
CA PRO A 366 14.96 2.60 -32.74
C PRO A 366 16.42 2.16 -32.56
N GLN A 367 17.11 2.71 -31.56
CA GLN A 367 18.52 2.44 -31.25
C GLN A 367 18.72 1.37 -30.17
N ASN A 368 17.69 1.11 -29.35
CA ASN A 368 17.76 0.13 -28.28
C ASN A 368 16.47 -0.71 -28.19
N ARG A 369 16.50 -1.73 -27.33
CA ARG A 369 15.37 -2.66 -27.13
C ARG A 369 14.10 -1.96 -26.64
N GLN A 370 14.21 -1.01 -25.73
CA GLN A 370 13.04 -0.33 -25.15
C GLN A 370 12.35 0.57 -26.19
N GLU A 371 13.13 1.26 -27.03
CA GLU A 371 12.61 2.05 -28.16
C GLU A 371 11.91 1.16 -29.18
N LYS A 372 12.44 -0.04 -29.47
CA LYS A 372 11.75 -1.03 -30.33
C LYS A 372 10.40 -1.41 -29.73
N ILE A 373 10.37 -1.74 -28.45
CA ILE A 373 9.14 -2.12 -27.73
C ILE A 373 8.11 -0.99 -27.80
N LEU A 374 8.47 0.25 -27.49
CA LEU A 374 7.54 1.39 -27.56
C LEU A 374 7.10 1.68 -29.00
N LYS A 375 7.99 1.57 -29.99
CA LYS A 375 7.60 1.67 -31.41
C LYS A 375 6.54 0.63 -31.76
N SER A 376 6.73 -0.64 -31.37
CA SER A 376 5.75 -1.70 -31.59
C SER A 376 4.41 -1.37 -30.91
N VAL A 377 4.42 -0.90 -29.66
CA VAL A 377 3.20 -0.49 -28.94
C VAL A 377 2.46 0.63 -29.67
N ILE A 378 3.17 1.68 -30.09
CA ILE A 378 2.59 2.79 -30.86
C ILE A 378 2.00 2.29 -32.18
N CYS A 379 2.73 1.45 -32.91
CA CYS A 379 2.28 0.85 -34.16
C CYS A 379 1.02 0.00 -33.97
N ILE A 380 0.94 -0.79 -32.88
CA ILE A 380 -0.26 -1.58 -32.55
C ILE A 380 -1.45 -0.65 -32.33
N GLN A 381 -1.25 0.38 -31.50
CA GLN A 381 -2.32 1.30 -31.13
C GLN A 381 -2.83 2.12 -32.33
N ARG A 382 -1.92 2.57 -33.19
CA ARG A 382 -2.22 3.32 -34.41
C ARG A 382 -2.63 2.42 -35.58
N ARG A 383 -2.52 1.10 -35.43
CA ARG A 383 -2.71 0.10 -36.50
C ARG A 383 -1.82 0.35 -37.73
N LEU A 384 -0.57 0.74 -37.46
CA LEU A 384 0.44 1.01 -38.48
C LEU A 384 1.37 -0.19 -38.62
N PHE A 385 1.36 -0.82 -39.79
CA PHE A 385 2.22 -1.96 -40.06
C PHE A 385 3.63 -1.51 -40.46
N TYR A 386 4.65 -2.23 -39.98
CA TYR A 386 6.03 -2.12 -40.45
C TYR A 386 6.60 -3.52 -40.72
N GLU A 387 7.39 -3.65 -41.79
CA GLU A 387 7.82 -4.97 -42.32
C GLU A 387 8.66 -5.78 -41.33
N GLN A 388 9.51 -5.11 -40.55
CA GLN A 388 10.37 -5.77 -39.55
C GLN A 388 9.57 -6.58 -38.52
N ALA A 389 8.30 -6.25 -38.28
CA ALA A 389 7.42 -7.00 -37.38
C ALA A 389 7.21 -8.46 -37.83
N ILE A 390 7.30 -8.76 -39.14
CA ILE A 390 7.23 -10.13 -39.64
C ILE A 390 8.41 -10.92 -39.11
N VAL A 391 9.62 -10.38 -39.21
CA VAL A 391 10.86 -11.02 -38.75
C VAL A 391 10.87 -11.13 -37.21
N GLU A 392 10.52 -10.04 -36.52
CA GLU A 392 10.46 -9.98 -35.06
C GLU A 392 9.45 -10.98 -34.46
N SER A 393 8.34 -11.25 -35.16
CA SER A 393 7.36 -12.26 -34.73
C SER A 393 7.90 -13.70 -34.73
N GLN A 394 9.04 -13.94 -35.37
CA GLN A 394 9.69 -15.25 -35.46
C GLN A 394 10.92 -15.36 -34.58
N ASP A 395 11.42 -14.23 -34.08
CA ASP A 395 12.62 -14.17 -33.26
C ASP A 395 12.35 -14.69 -31.85
N ALA A 396 12.95 -15.84 -31.51
CA ALA A 396 12.81 -16.45 -30.19
C ALA A 396 13.70 -15.80 -29.12
N SER A 397 14.60 -14.88 -29.49
CA SER A 397 15.54 -14.24 -28.55
C SER A 397 14.89 -13.18 -27.66
N ASP A 398 13.77 -12.57 -28.10
CA ASP A 398 13.02 -11.56 -27.34
C ASP A 398 11.52 -11.89 -27.33
N GLU A 399 11.08 -12.60 -26.31
CA GLU A 399 9.69 -13.05 -26.18
C GLU A 399 8.67 -11.90 -26.13
N LEU A 400 9.03 -10.76 -25.53
CA LEU A 400 8.16 -9.60 -25.44
C LEU A 400 7.99 -8.94 -26.81
N LEU A 401 9.11 -8.68 -27.51
CA LEU A 401 9.06 -8.08 -28.85
C LEU A 401 8.37 -9.00 -29.86
N ARG A 402 8.61 -10.31 -29.75
CA ARG A 402 7.89 -11.34 -30.51
C ARG A 402 6.40 -11.26 -30.27
N SER A 403 5.98 -11.21 -29.00
CA SER A 403 4.56 -11.14 -28.64
C SER A 403 3.89 -9.86 -29.12
N LEU A 404 4.56 -8.70 -28.99
CA LEU A 404 4.08 -7.43 -29.53
C LEU A 404 3.97 -7.46 -31.05
N SER A 405 4.94 -8.05 -31.73
CA SER A 405 4.91 -8.22 -33.20
C SER A 405 3.75 -9.12 -33.63
N CYS A 406 3.48 -10.21 -32.90
CA CYS A 406 2.30 -11.05 -33.11
C CYS A 406 0.99 -10.26 -32.96
N VAL A 407 0.88 -9.42 -31.92
CA VAL A 407 -0.28 -8.53 -31.72
C VAL A 407 -0.40 -7.57 -32.91
N LEU A 408 0.70 -6.98 -33.37
CA LEU A 408 0.70 -6.04 -34.50
C LEU A 408 0.21 -6.69 -35.79
N LEU A 409 0.71 -7.90 -36.10
CA LEU A 409 0.28 -8.66 -37.28
C LEU A 409 -1.22 -8.97 -37.24
N LEU A 410 -1.77 -9.29 -36.07
CA LEU A 410 -3.21 -9.51 -35.90
C LEU A 410 -4.03 -8.25 -36.10
N VAL A 411 -3.62 -7.14 -35.47
CA VAL A 411 -4.35 -5.87 -35.53
C VAL A 411 -4.30 -5.27 -36.94
N CYS A 412 -3.16 -5.38 -37.63
CA CYS A 412 -2.95 -4.89 -38.99
C CYS A 412 -3.41 -5.86 -40.08
N ARG A 413 -3.80 -7.10 -39.73
CA ARG A 413 -4.26 -8.14 -40.67
C ARG A 413 -3.22 -8.50 -41.73
N LYS A 414 -1.96 -8.66 -41.32
CA LYS A 414 -0.82 -8.90 -42.23
C LYS A 414 -0.30 -10.34 -42.19
N SER A 415 -1.03 -11.26 -41.57
CA SER A 415 -0.69 -12.68 -41.52
C SER A 415 -1.95 -13.53 -41.33
N ASP A 416 -2.33 -14.28 -42.38
CA ASP A 416 -3.48 -15.20 -42.37
C ASP A 416 -3.06 -16.64 -42.02
N GLU A 417 -1.86 -17.03 -42.43
CA GLU A 417 -1.27 -18.31 -42.08
C GLU A 417 -0.85 -18.27 -40.61
N ARG A 418 -1.41 -19.18 -39.78
CA ARG A 418 -1.06 -19.36 -38.35
C ARG A 418 -1.66 -18.32 -37.37
N ARG A 419 -2.82 -17.74 -37.70
CA ARG A 419 -3.60 -16.86 -36.80
C ARG A 419 -3.74 -17.39 -35.36
N GLY A 420 -3.93 -18.70 -35.17
CA GLY A 420 -4.03 -19.31 -33.84
C GLY A 420 -2.78 -19.11 -32.97
N ILE A 421 -1.59 -19.18 -33.56
CA ILE A 421 -0.31 -18.96 -32.86
C ILE A 421 -0.19 -17.49 -32.45
N LEU A 422 -0.53 -16.56 -33.34
CA LEU A 422 -0.49 -15.13 -33.05
C LEU A 422 -1.44 -14.77 -31.88
N ILE A 423 -2.64 -15.38 -31.87
CA ILE A 423 -3.62 -15.19 -30.79
C ILE A 423 -3.07 -15.73 -29.48
N GLN A 424 -2.45 -16.91 -29.49
CA GLN A 424 -1.84 -17.50 -28.30
C GLN A 424 -0.78 -16.59 -27.68
N TYR A 425 0.13 -16.03 -28.48
CA TYR A 425 1.14 -15.08 -27.99
C TYR A 425 0.50 -13.80 -27.45
N SER A 426 -0.55 -13.29 -28.10
CA SER A 426 -1.27 -12.09 -27.65
C SER A 426 -1.98 -12.30 -26.31
N VAL A 427 -2.66 -13.44 -26.15
CA VAL A 427 -3.33 -13.84 -24.90
C VAL A 427 -2.30 -14.08 -23.80
N SER A 428 -1.17 -14.72 -24.11
CA SER A 428 -0.09 -14.94 -23.16
C SER A 428 0.51 -13.62 -22.68
N LEU A 429 0.76 -12.67 -23.59
CA LEU A 429 1.28 -11.34 -23.25
C LEU A 429 0.38 -10.65 -22.23
N PHE A 430 -0.90 -10.48 -22.55
CA PHE A 430 -1.83 -9.76 -21.66
C PHE A 430 -2.35 -10.59 -20.48
N GLY A 431 -2.07 -11.91 -20.46
CA GLY A 431 -2.43 -12.83 -19.38
C GLY A 431 -1.31 -13.10 -18.36
N LYS A 432 -0.03 -12.93 -18.73
CA LYS A 432 1.12 -13.27 -17.87
C LYS A 432 2.09 -12.12 -17.59
N TYR A 433 2.19 -11.12 -18.45
CA TYR A 433 3.18 -10.06 -18.24
C TYR A 433 2.69 -8.97 -17.28
N GLN A 434 3.20 -9.03 -16.04
CA GLN A 434 3.20 -7.91 -15.09
C GLN A 434 4.62 -7.50 -14.63
N GLY A 435 5.70 -8.01 -15.24
CA GLY A 435 7.05 -7.72 -14.78
C GLY A 435 8.09 -7.62 -15.89
N GLU A 436 9.03 -6.69 -15.70
CA GLU A 436 10.31 -6.40 -16.41
C GLU A 436 10.38 -5.20 -17.37
N VAL A 437 9.34 -4.86 -18.14
CA VAL A 437 9.35 -3.67 -19.02
C VAL A 437 8.12 -2.79 -18.77
N ARG A 438 8.33 -1.48 -18.55
CA ARG A 438 7.26 -0.50 -18.36
C ARG A 438 6.50 -0.28 -19.68
N LEU A 439 5.52 -1.14 -19.94
CA LEU A 439 4.49 -0.89 -20.95
C LEU A 439 3.49 0.14 -20.40
N PRO A 440 2.89 0.98 -21.26
CA PRO A 440 1.82 1.86 -20.82
C PRO A 440 0.67 1.08 -20.19
N ARG A 441 0.17 1.53 -19.04
CA ARG A 441 -0.95 0.92 -18.31
C ARG A 441 -2.21 0.88 -19.14
N SER A 442 -2.50 1.95 -19.87
CA SER A 442 -3.65 2.00 -20.79
C SER A 442 -3.55 0.93 -21.88
N PHE A 443 -2.34 0.66 -22.39
CA PHE A 443 -2.10 -0.41 -23.37
C PHE A 443 -2.36 -1.79 -22.77
N LEU A 444 -1.87 -2.03 -21.55
CA LEU A 444 -2.11 -3.28 -20.84
C LEU A 444 -3.60 -3.49 -20.54
N CYS A 445 -4.31 -2.45 -20.09
CA CYS A 445 -5.75 -2.49 -19.86
C CYS A 445 -6.53 -2.78 -21.15
N TRP A 446 -6.19 -2.08 -22.25
CA TRP A 446 -6.78 -2.33 -23.56
C TRP A 446 -6.55 -3.76 -24.02
N GLY A 447 -5.32 -4.25 -23.95
CA GLY A 447 -4.96 -5.60 -24.40
C GLY A 447 -5.63 -6.69 -23.55
N ALA A 448 -5.69 -6.51 -22.23
CA ALA A 448 -6.41 -7.41 -21.34
C ALA A 448 -7.92 -7.47 -21.68
N GLN A 449 -8.52 -6.35 -22.08
CA GLN A 449 -9.91 -6.32 -22.53
C GLN A 449 -10.09 -6.95 -23.92
N GLU A 450 -9.21 -6.67 -24.89
CA GLU A 450 -9.32 -7.15 -26.27
C GLU A 450 -9.01 -8.65 -26.42
N PHE A 451 -8.07 -9.17 -25.63
CA PHE A 451 -7.59 -10.55 -25.70
C PHE A 451 -8.07 -11.41 -24.52
N CYS A 452 -9.09 -10.98 -23.78
CA CYS A 452 -9.72 -11.80 -22.74
C CYS A 452 -10.44 -13.04 -23.33
N PRO A 453 -10.62 -14.12 -22.53
CA PRO A 453 -11.28 -15.35 -23.00
C PRO A 453 -12.62 -15.14 -23.70
N SER A 454 -13.43 -14.20 -23.21
CA SER A 454 -14.75 -13.89 -23.78
C SER A 454 -14.69 -13.24 -25.17
N ARG A 455 -13.55 -12.68 -25.58
CA ARG A 455 -13.37 -11.99 -26.88
C ARG A 455 -12.40 -12.70 -27.83
N ILE A 456 -11.76 -13.80 -27.42
CA ILE A 456 -10.88 -14.61 -28.30
C ILE A 456 -11.62 -15.06 -29.58
N GLY A 457 -12.91 -15.43 -29.45
CA GLY A 457 -13.73 -15.85 -30.58
C GLY A 457 -13.87 -14.79 -31.69
N TYR A 458 -13.78 -13.50 -31.35
CA TYR A 458 -13.78 -12.41 -32.32
C TYR A 458 -12.52 -12.44 -33.19
N TRP A 459 -11.35 -12.61 -32.58
CA TRP A 459 -10.07 -12.68 -33.31
C TRP A 459 -9.96 -13.96 -34.15
N MET A 460 -10.58 -15.05 -33.70
CA MET A 460 -10.64 -16.32 -34.45
C MET A 460 -11.54 -16.23 -35.70
N LYS A 461 -12.68 -15.53 -35.63
CA LYS A 461 -13.72 -15.55 -36.67
C LYS A 461 -13.64 -14.44 -37.72
N ARG A 462 -12.79 -13.42 -37.53
CA ARG A 462 -12.78 -12.22 -38.40
C ARG A 462 -12.11 -12.50 -39.76
N ILE A 463 -12.89 -12.95 -40.74
CA ILE A 463 -12.43 -13.24 -42.13
C ILE A 463 -12.07 -11.93 -42.85
N THR A 464 -10.92 -11.88 -43.53
CA THR A 464 -10.60 -10.88 -44.57
C THR A 464 -10.52 -11.61 -45.92
N PRO A 465 -10.94 -11.02 -47.06
CA PRO A 465 -10.91 -11.70 -48.36
C PRO A 465 -9.49 -12.10 -48.75
N ARG A 466 -9.32 -13.36 -49.20
CA ARG A 466 -8.05 -13.95 -49.62
C ARG A 466 -7.36 -13.10 -50.68
N ILE A 467 -6.13 -12.68 -50.41
CA ILE A 467 -5.14 -12.43 -51.44
C ILE A 467 -4.15 -13.59 -51.33
N GLU A 468 -4.16 -14.49 -52.31
CA GLU A 468 -3.25 -15.63 -52.36
C GLU A 468 -1.80 -15.13 -52.50
N MET A 469 -1.03 -15.19 -51.41
CA MET A 469 0.43 -15.14 -51.49
C MET A 469 0.96 -16.57 -51.48
N LYS A 470 1.91 -16.84 -52.39
CA LYS A 470 2.55 -18.14 -52.57
C LYS A 470 3.34 -18.52 -51.32
N ASN A 471 3.13 -19.75 -50.87
CA ASN A 471 3.87 -20.42 -49.81
C ASN A 471 5.39 -20.23 -49.96
N SER A 472 5.99 -19.51 -49.03
CA SER A 472 7.39 -19.69 -48.68
C SER A 472 7.45 -20.33 -47.30
N GLU A 473 8.21 -21.40 -47.18
CA GLU A 473 8.44 -22.18 -45.96
C GLU A 473 8.98 -21.28 -44.85
N ILE A 474 8.17 -21.04 -43.82
CA ILE A 474 8.53 -20.21 -42.67
C ILE A 474 7.96 -20.89 -41.42
N PHE A 475 8.84 -21.21 -40.46
CA PHE A 475 8.70 -21.91 -39.16
C PHE A 475 8.69 -23.45 -39.16
N ASP A 476 9.82 -24.02 -38.74
CA ASP A 476 9.99 -25.39 -38.21
C ASP A 476 9.67 -25.44 -36.70
N LEU A 477 8.38 -25.41 -36.35
CA LEU A 477 7.92 -25.84 -35.02
C LEU A 477 6.75 -26.79 -35.19
N SER A 478 6.78 -27.92 -34.49
CA SER A 478 5.86 -29.03 -34.68
C SER A 478 4.40 -28.64 -34.32
N PRO A 479 3.39 -28.94 -35.17
CA PRO A 479 2.03 -28.43 -35.01
C PRO A 479 1.21 -29.02 -33.85
N GLN A 480 1.77 -29.89 -33.00
CA GLN A 480 0.97 -30.80 -32.19
C GLN A 480 0.55 -30.26 -30.82
N LYS A 481 1.35 -29.42 -30.14
CA LYS A 481 0.96 -28.84 -28.84
C LYS A 481 0.03 -27.62 -28.95
N SER A 482 0.26 -26.75 -29.94
CA SER A 482 -0.49 -25.50 -30.12
C SER A 482 -1.95 -25.72 -30.53
N ALA A 483 -2.26 -26.80 -31.24
CA ALA A 483 -3.62 -27.14 -31.63
C ALA A 483 -4.48 -27.62 -30.45
N GLU A 484 -3.86 -28.29 -29.47
CA GLU A 484 -4.54 -28.86 -28.31
C GLU A 484 -4.80 -27.79 -27.23
N GLU A 485 -3.84 -26.89 -27.02
CA GLU A 485 -3.99 -25.69 -26.17
C GLU A 485 -5.02 -24.70 -26.74
N MET A 486 -5.06 -24.53 -28.07
CA MET A 486 -6.08 -23.69 -28.71
C MET A 486 -7.49 -24.29 -28.63
N ARG A 487 -7.62 -25.63 -28.66
CA ARG A 487 -8.91 -26.31 -28.44
C ARG A 487 -9.39 -26.14 -27.01
N THR A 488 -8.49 -26.26 -26.03
CA THR A 488 -8.82 -26.03 -24.62
C THR A 488 -9.18 -24.58 -24.33
N LEU A 489 -8.46 -23.61 -24.89
CA LEU A 489 -8.80 -22.18 -24.77
C LEU A 489 -10.14 -21.84 -25.45
N ASN A 490 -10.44 -22.40 -26.63
CA ASN A 490 -11.75 -22.23 -27.27
C ASN A 490 -12.88 -22.88 -26.47
N TYR A 491 -12.62 -24.03 -25.85
CA TYR A 491 -13.60 -24.69 -24.98
C TYR A 491 -13.89 -23.83 -23.74
N ALA A 492 -12.85 -23.38 -23.04
CA ALA A 492 -12.97 -22.49 -21.89
C ALA A 492 -13.64 -21.14 -22.23
N ALA A 493 -13.37 -20.58 -23.42
CA ALA A 493 -14.03 -19.37 -23.90
C ALA A 493 -15.54 -19.58 -24.14
N ASN A 494 -15.93 -20.71 -24.74
CA ASN A 494 -17.35 -21.03 -24.95
C ASN A 494 -18.08 -21.32 -23.64
N GLU A 495 -17.41 -21.98 -22.69
CA GLU A 495 -17.91 -22.22 -21.34
C GLU A 495 -18.12 -20.90 -20.58
N ALA A 496 -17.14 -20.00 -20.58
CA ALA A 496 -17.24 -18.69 -19.96
C ALA A 496 -18.36 -17.83 -20.59
N ILE A 497 -18.58 -17.90 -21.91
CA ILE A 497 -19.69 -17.21 -22.59
C ILE A 497 -21.04 -17.80 -22.14
N SER A 498 -21.14 -19.12 -22.00
CA SER A 498 -22.34 -19.80 -21.51
C SER A 498 -22.64 -19.42 -20.06
N GLU A 499 -21.61 -19.42 -19.21
CA GLU A 499 -21.72 -19.07 -17.80
C GLU A 499 -22.04 -17.60 -17.58
N ASN A 500 -21.47 -16.69 -18.37
CA ASN A 500 -21.83 -15.27 -18.34
C ASN A 500 -23.30 -15.03 -18.74
N LYS A 501 -23.82 -15.78 -19.73
CA LYS A 501 -25.26 -15.75 -20.05
C LYS A 501 -26.11 -16.23 -18.88
N ARG A 502 -25.71 -17.33 -18.22
CA ARG A 502 -26.40 -17.85 -17.03
C ARG A 502 -26.37 -16.85 -15.87
N LEU A 503 -25.23 -16.22 -15.61
CA LEU A 503 -25.06 -15.19 -14.57
C LEU A 503 -25.89 -13.94 -14.87
N LYS A 504 -25.98 -13.49 -16.13
CA LYS A 504 -26.86 -12.37 -16.52
C LYS A 504 -28.34 -12.68 -16.26
N ILE A 505 -28.77 -13.91 -16.52
CA ILE A 505 -30.13 -14.37 -16.18
C ILE A 505 -30.33 -14.36 -14.66
N HIS A 506 -29.34 -14.85 -13.90
CA HIS A 506 -29.42 -14.90 -12.44
C HIS A 506 -29.41 -13.52 -11.79
N VAL A 507 -28.54 -12.61 -12.25
CA VAL A 507 -28.51 -11.21 -11.79
C VAL A 507 -29.82 -10.51 -12.10
N LYS A 508 -30.41 -10.74 -13.28
CA LYS A 508 -31.73 -10.21 -13.60
C LYS A 508 -32.79 -10.72 -12.62
N ALA A 509 -32.80 -12.03 -12.32
CA ALA A 509 -33.71 -12.60 -11.32
C ALA A 509 -33.50 -11.98 -9.92
N LEU A 510 -32.25 -11.77 -9.49
CA LEU A 510 -31.96 -11.13 -8.20
C LEU A 510 -32.38 -9.66 -8.14
N LEU A 511 -32.30 -8.94 -9.27
CA LEU A 511 -32.80 -7.56 -9.37
C LEU A 511 -34.34 -7.52 -9.32
N ASP A 512 -35.00 -8.47 -10.00
CA ASP A 512 -36.46 -8.62 -9.96
C ASP A 512 -36.92 -8.97 -8.52
N ASP A 513 -36.25 -9.90 -7.83
CA ASP A 513 -36.51 -10.28 -6.43
C ASP A 513 -36.28 -9.09 -5.46
N LYS A 514 -35.23 -8.30 -5.71
CA LYS A 514 -34.94 -7.09 -4.92
C LYS A 514 -36.05 -6.05 -5.08
N GLU A 515 -36.53 -5.81 -6.30
CA GLU A 515 -37.63 -4.88 -6.56
C GLU A 515 -38.94 -5.36 -5.90
N GLU A 516 -39.19 -6.67 -5.89
CA GLU A 516 -40.33 -7.27 -5.20
C GLU A 516 -40.23 -7.13 -3.67
N SER A 517 -39.04 -7.33 -3.11
CA SER A 517 -38.76 -7.15 -1.68
C SER A 517 -38.90 -5.68 -1.24
N GLU A 518 -38.41 -4.73 -2.04
CA GLU A 518 -38.58 -3.29 -1.79
C GLU A 518 -40.06 -2.88 -1.83
N LYS A 519 -40.85 -3.41 -2.78
CA LYS A 519 -42.31 -3.20 -2.82
C LYS A 519 -43.00 -3.78 -1.57
N ALA A 520 -42.60 -4.98 -1.14
CA ALA A 520 -43.14 -5.61 0.07
C ALA A 520 -42.79 -4.80 1.33
N PHE A 521 -41.56 -4.28 1.43
CA PHE A 521 -41.11 -3.44 2.54
C PHE A 521 -41.89 -2.12 2.61
N VAL A 522 -42.08 -1.44 1.47
CA VAL A 522 -42.89 -0.20 1.41
C VAL A 522 -44.35 -0.45 1.81
N ASN A 523 -44.91 -1.62 1.47
CA ASN A 523 -46.26 -1.99 1.90
C ASN A 523 -46.33 -2.24 3.42
N LEU A 524 -45.35 -2.94 3.98
CA LEU A 524 -45.22 -3.14 5.43
C LEU A 524 -45.07 -1.81 6.20
N GLU A 525 -44.26 -0.86 5.69
CA GLU A 525 -44.15 0.48 6.29
C GLU A 525 -45.49 1.22 6.27
N LYS A 526 -46.25 1.15 5.17
CA LYS A 526 -47.59 1.74 5.10
C LYS A 526 -48.54 1.11 6.12
N GLU A 527 -48.49 -0.20 6.30
CA GLU A 527 -49.29 -0.90 7.31
C GLU A 527 -48.90 -0.51 8.74
N ILE A 528 -47.61 -0.39 9.05
CA ILE A 528 -47.12 0.06 10.36
C ILE A 528 -47.55 1.51 10.64
N VAL A 529 -47.44 2.40 9.65
CA VAL A 529 -47.89 3.79 9.77
C VAL A 529 -49.40 3.84 9.98
N ALA A 530 -50.18 3.08 9.21
CA ALA A 530 -51.63 3.00 9.38
C ALA A 530 -52.02 2.48 10.77
N ALA A 531 -51.35 1.44 11.27
CA ALA A 531 -51.57 0.89 12.61
C ALA A 531 -51.23 1.91 13.71
N LYS A 532 -50.13 2.66 13.57
CA LYS A 532 -49.77 3.74 14.51
C LYS A 532 -50.78 4.90 14.50
N VAL A 533 -51.29 5.27 13.33
CA VAL A 533 -52.35 6.30 13.22
C VAL A 533 -53.64 5.85 13.89
N VAL A 534 -54.02 4.58 13.75
CA VAL A 534 -55.19 4.01 14.44
C VAL A 534 -55.00 3.99 15.95
N GLN A 535 -53.80 3.63 16.44
CA GLN A 535 -53.49 3.72 17.88
C GLN A 535 -53.54 5.16 18.40
N LEU A 536 -52.98 6.13 17.68
CA LEU A 536 -53.00 7.54 18.08
C LEU A 536 -54.42 8.12 18.14
N LYS A 537 -55.32 7.70 17.23
CA LYS A 537 -56.74 8.09 17.30
C LYS A 537 -57.45 7.55 18.54
N LYS A 538 -57.13 6.32 18.98
CA LYS A 538 -57.67 5.76 20.23
C LYS A 538 -57.16 6.41 21.51
N PHE A 539 -56.08 7.20 21.45
CA PHE A 539 -55.57 7.97 22.59
C PHE A 539 -56.11 9.41 22.64
N THR A 540 -56.81 9.85 21.58
CA THR A 540 -57.35 11.22 21.45
C THR A 540 -58.88 11.28 21.51
N GLU A 541 -59.54 10.13 21.64
CA GLU A 541 -60.94 9.93 22.03
C GLU A 541 -60.99 9.42 23.47
#